data_AF-A0A2B7XIJ8-F1
#
_entry.id   AF-A0A2B7XIJ8-F1
#
_cell.length_a   1.000
_cell.length_b   1.000
_cell.length_c   1.000
_cell.angle_alpha   90.00
_cell.angle_beta   90.00
_cell.angle_gamma   90.00
#
_symmetry.space_group_name_H-M   'P 1'
#
loop_
_entity.id
_entity.type
_entity.pdbx_description
1 polymer ?
#
loop_
_entity_poly.entity_id
_entity_poly.type
_entity_poly.pdbx_seq_one_letter_code
_entity_poly.pdbx_strand_id
1 'polypeptide(L)'
;MKPAIFTTIIAIASSAVVSVSASYANSCQNCRLEKRSAPWLSGDDHAPILICECGDGKGGKPTTKLDLNQCLMNKNGFMLPQKNGNFGLSCNMFGLIDTKITAMCKY
;
A
#
# COMPACT_ATOMS: atom_id res chain seq x y z
N MET A 1 44.84 -46.09 -23.77
CA MET A 1 44.03 -45.59 -22.64
C MET A 1 43.57 -44.18 -22.98
N LYS A 2 42.26 -43.87 -22.91
CA LYS A 2 41.65 -42.65 -23.45
C LYS A 2 41.05 -41.85 -22.27
N PRO A 3 41.36 -40.55 -22.08
CA PRO A 3 40.82 -39.82 -20.95
C PRO A 3 39.39 -39.34 -21.28
N ALA A 4 38.45 -39.62 -20.38
CA ALA A 4 37.10 -39.07 -20.44
C ALA A 4 37.07 -37.73 -19.70
N ILE A 5 36.67 -36.67 -20.41
CA ILE A 5 36.48 -35.33 -19.87
C ILE A 5 35.14 -35.31 -19.14
N PHE A 6 35.15 -35.07 -17.82
CA PHE A 6 33.95 -34.86 -17.03
C PHE A 6 33.54 -33.39 -17.10
N THR A 7 32.47 -33.12 -17.85
CA THR A 7 31.87 -31.78 -17.96
C THR A 7 30.96 -31.55 -16.76
N THR A 8 31.41 -30.75 -15.80
CA THR A 8 30.59 -30.35 -14.64
C THR A 8 29.55 -29.32 -15.09
N ILE A 9 28.27 -29.68 -15.06
CA ILE A 9 27.15 -28.77 -15.32
C ILE A 9 26.95 -27.91 -14.05
N ILE A 10 27.22 -26.61 -14.14
CA ILE A 10 26.92 -25.65 -13.07
C ILE A 10 25.44 -25.26 -13.19
N ALA A 11 24.62 -25.74 -12.26
CA ALA A 11 23.24 -25.29 -12.13
C ALA A 11 23.23 -23.87 -11.52
N ILE A 12 22.76 -22.89 -12.30
CA ILE A 12 22.57 -21.52 -11.82
C ILE A 12 21.29 -21.52 -10.98
N ALA A 13 21.43 -21.46 -9.66
CA ALA A 13 20.29 -21.29 -8.76
C ALA A 13 19.64 -19.93 -9.04
N SER A 14 18.42 -19.95 -9.54
CA SER A 14 17.60 -18.76 -9.78
C SER A 14 17.20 -18.15 -8.44
N SER A 15 17.81 -17.02 -8.09
CA SER A 15 17.44 -16.24 -6.91
C SER A 15 16.01 -15.73 -7.04
N ALA A 16 15.09 -16.28 -6.24
CA ALA A 16 13.77 -15.71 -6.07
C ALA A 16 13.92 -14.32 -5.44
N VAL A 17 13.48 -13.28 -6.15
CA VAL A 17 13.38 -11.93 -5.58
C VAL A 17 12.30 -11.94 -4.51
N VAL A 18 12.70 -11.88 -3.26
CA VAL A 18 11.76 -11.71 -2.14
C VAL A 18 11.35 -10.25 -2.14
N SER A 19 10.16 -9.94 -2.64
CA SER A 19 9.59 -8.59 -2.55
C SER A 19 9.27 -8.28 -1.10
N VAL A 20 10.17 -7.58 -0.40
CA VAL A 20 9.84 -6.98 0.89
C VAL A 20 8.85 -5.84 0.66
N SER A 21 7.63 -5.95 1.18
CA SER A 21 6.72 -4.81 1.18
C SER A 21 7.25 -3.78 2.17
N ALA A 22 7.59 -2.59 1.67
CA ALA A 22 7.98 -1.49 2.53
C ALA A 22 6.76 -1.01 3.32
N SER A 23 6.88 -0.92 4.64
CA SER A 23 5.88 -0.27 5.49
C SER A 23 6.21 1.21 5.62
N TYR A 24 5.26 2.07 5.27
CA TYR A 24 5.39 3.52 5.46
C TYR A 24 5.67 3.89 6.93
N ALA A 25 5.24 3.05 7.87
CA ALA A 25 5.43 3.26 9.31
C ALA A 25 6.89 3.36 9.75
N ASN A 26 7.85 2.90 8.94
CA ASN A 26 9.27 2.98 9.27
C ASN A 26 9.84 4.40 9.09
N SER A 27 9.24 5.21 8.22
CA SER A 27 9.71 6.57 7.91
C SER A 27 8.66 7.64 8.14
N CYS A 28 7.42 7.25 8.43
CA CYS A 28 6.29 8.14 8.63
C CYS A 28 5.86 8.22 10.09
N GLN A 29 5.39 9.40 10.49
CA GLN A 29 4.86 9.70 11.82
C GLN A 29 3.61 10.59 11.72
N ASN A 30 2.94 10.82 12.86
CA ASN A 30 1.78 11.72 12.97
C ASN A 30 0.67 11.40 11.94
N CYS A 31 0.50 10.10 11.66
CA CYS A 31 -0.45 9.64 10.66
C CYS A 31 -1.89 9.76 11.15
N ARG A 32 -2.77 10.26 10.29
CA ARG A 32 -4.21 10.40 10.58
C ARG A 32 -5.03 10.25 9.31
N LEU A 33 -6.31 9.95 9.50
CA LEU A 33 -7.31 9.96 8.44
C LEU A 33 -8.04 11.29 8.45
N GLU A 34 -8.00 12.02 7.35
CA GLU A 34 -8.76 13.26 7.20
C GLU A 34 -10.02 12.99 6.38
N LYS A 35 -11.18 13.22 7.01
CA LYS A 35 -12.51 13.02 6.42
C LYS A 35 -13.03 14.37 5.90
N ARG A 36 -12.52 14.87 4.76
CA ARG A 36 -13.22 16.00 4.10
C ARG A 36 -12.92 16.17 2.62
N SER A 37 -14.02 16.12 1.86
CA SER A 37 -14.42 16.97 0.73
C SER A 37 -13.39 18.01 0.29
N ALA A 38 -12.34 17.56 -0.39
CA ALA A 38 -11.41 18.43 -1.07
C ALA A 38 -11.87 18.57 -2.54
N PRO A 39 -11.91 19.76 -3.15
CA PRO A 39 -12.46 19.96 -4.52
C PRO A 39 -11.83 19.12 -5.65
N TRP A 40 -10.68 18.48 -5.40
CA TRP A 40 -9.95 17.60 -6.30
C TRP A 40 -10.21 16.10 -6.05
N LEU A 41 -11.11 15.78 -5.12
CA LEU A 41 -11.67 14.45 -4.90
C LEU A 41 -12.57 14.10 -6.09
N SER A 42 -12.24 13.02 -6.79
CA SER A 42 -13.01 12.52 -7.92
C SER A 42 -14.16 11.64 -7.45
N GLY A 43 -15.34 12.23 -7.29
CA GLY A 43 -16.60 11.55 -6.92
C GLY A 43 -17.12 12.01 -5.57
N ASP A 44 -18.33 11.58 -5.19
CA ASP A 44 -18.92 11.84 -3.88
C ASP A 44 -18.13 11.10 -2.78
N ASP A 45 -16.93 11.61 -2.48
CA ASP A 45 -15.82 10.85 -1.92
C ASP A 45 -15.94 10.61 -0.41
N HIS A 46 -16.39 9.42 -0.07
CA HIS A 46 -16.53 8.96 1.31
C HIS A 46 -15.24 8.39 1.91
N ALA A 47 -14.22 8.05 1.12
CA ALA A 47 -12.96 7.54 1.67
C ALA A 47 -12.12 8.66 2.31
N PRO A 48 -11.42 8.38 3.42
CA PRO A 48 -10.51 9.34 4.03
C PRO A 48 -9.18 9.41 3.26
N ILE A 49 -8.54 10.57 3.32
CA ILE A 49 -7.15 10.74 2.91
C ILE A 49 -6.25 10.30 4.06
N LEU A 50 -5.27 9.44 3.80
CA LEU A 50 -4.20 9.16 4.75
C LEU A 50 -3.18 10.29 4.68
N ILE A 51 -2.97 10.98 5.80
CA ILE A 51 -2.00 12.06 5.92
C ILE A 51 -0.95 11.65 6.93
N CYS A 52 0.32 11.80 6.58
CA CYS A 52 1.45 11.48 7.44
C CYS A 52 2.58 12.52 7.26
N GLU A 53 3.52 12.58 8.18
CA GLU A 53 4.81 13.24 7.96
C GLU A 53 5.85 12.15 7.68
N CYS A 54 6.38 12.09 6.46
CA CYS A 54 7.24 10.99 6.03
C CYS A 54 8.63 11.47 5.68
N GLY A 55 9.65 10.69 6.04
CA GLY A 55 11.04 10.95 5.68
C GLY A 55 11.22 11.09 4.16
N ASP A 56 11.85 12.17 3.72
CA ASP A 56 12.13 12.45 2.30
C ASP A 56 13.49 11.89 1.82
N GLY A 57 14.20 11.16 2.68
CA GLY A 57 15.54 10.63 2.42
C GLY A 57 16.67 11.67 2.50
N LYS A 58 16.35 12.93 2.82
CA LYS A 58 17.29 14.06 2.94
C LYS A 58 17.31 14.67 4.35
N GLY A 59 16.67 14.02 5.31
CA GLY A 59 16.54 14.47 6.70
C GLY A 59 15.28 15.30 6.98
N GLY A 60 14.47 15.59 5.96
CA GLY A 60 13.17 16.24 6.10
C GLY A 60 12.04 15.26 6.35
N LYS A 61 10.95 15.76 6.94
CA LYS A 61 9.69 15.03 7.15
C LYS A 61 8.48 15.81 6.63
N PRO A 62 8.39 16.08 5.32
CA PRO A 62 7.24 16.79 4.78
C PRO A 62 5.93 16.05 5.04
N THR A 63 4.84 16.80 5.11
CA THR A 63 3.49 16.23 5.12
C THR A 63 3.17 15.62 3.75
N THR A 64 2.86 14.34 3.73
CA THR A 64 2.43 13.57 2.57
C THR A 64 0.95 13.21 2.71
N LYS A 65 0.27 13.05 1.58
CA LYS A 65 -1.15 12.71 1.51
C LYS A 65 -1.34 11.58 0.51
N LEU A 66 -2.20 10.62 0.83
CA LEU A 66 -2.58 9.51 -0.03
C LEU A 66 -4.10 9.38 -0.07
N ASP A 67 -4.65 9.46 -1.28
CA ASP A 67 -6.05 9.14 -1.54
C ASP A 67 -6.25 7.62 -1.59
N LEU A 68 -6.95 7.09 -0.59
CA LEU A 68 -7.18 5.67 -0.45
C LEU A 68 -8.14 5.11 -1.50
N ASN A 69 -8.98 5.93 -2.15
CA ASN A 69 -9.83 5.48 -3.26
C ASN A 69 -8.99 5.05 -4.47
N GLN A 70 -7.80 5.63 -4.65
CA GLN A 70 -6.89 5.26 -5.73
C GLN A 70 -6.21 3.91 -5.49
N CYS A 71 -6.27 3.37 -4.27
CA CYS A 71 -5.47 2.20 -3.88
C CYS A 71 -6.30 1.01 -3.38
N LEU A 72 -7.52 1.24 -2.91
CA LEU A 72 -8.33 0.21 -2.26
C LEU A 72 -9.67 0.05 -2.98
N MET A 73 -10.10 -1.21 -3.13
CA MET A 73 -11.47 -1.58 -3.48
C MET A 73 -12.14 -2.30 -2.32
N ASN A 74 -13.47 -2.29 -2.32
CA ASN A 74 -14.27 -3.25 -1.58
C ASN A 74 -14.72 -4.37 -2.54
N LYS A 75 -14.45 -5.62 -2.19
CA LYS A 75 -14.93 -6.80 -2.90
C LYS A 75 -15.72 -7.67 -1.93
N ASN A 76 -17.05 -7.59 -2.00
CA ASN A 76 -17.96 -8.37 -1.16
C ASN A 76 -17.62 -8.27 0.33
N GLY A 77 -17.48 -7.05 0.86
CA GLY A 77 -17.13 -6.78 2.25
C GLY A 77 -15.63 -6.83 2.58
N PHE A 78 -14.77 -7.25 1.64
CA PHE A 78 -13.32 -7.33 1.85
C PHE A 78 -12.58 -6.15 1.21
N MET A 79 -11.73 -5.47 1.98
CA MET A 79 -10.81 -4.46 1.43
C MET A 79 -9.62 -5.13 0.73
N LEU A 80 -9.43 -4.81 -0.54
CA LEU A 80 -8.33 -5.33 -1.35
C LEU A 80 -7.57 -4.20 -2.04
N PRO A 81 -6.26 -4.34 -2.29
CA PRO A 81 -5.51 -3.40 -3.11
C PRO A 81 -6.02 -3.42 -4.57
N GLN A 82 -6.46 -2.28 -5.07
CA GLN A 82 -6.84 -2.10 -6.48
C GLN A 82 -6.66 -0.64 -6.88
N LYS A 83 -6.00 -0.42 -8.02
CA LYS A 83 -5.90 0.92 -8.61
C LYS A 83 -7.29 1.46 -8.93
N ASN A 84 -7.59 2.69 -8.46
CA ASN A 84 -8.91 3.32 -8.60
C ASN A 84 -10.05 2.42 -8.09
N GLY A 85 -9.81 1.73 -6.97
CA GLY A 85 -10.75 0.77 -6.42
C GLY A 85 -11.98 1.41 -5.78
N ASN A 86 -11.93 2.70 -5.44
CA ASN A 86 -13.04 3.49 -4.94
C ASN A 86 -13.78 2.83 -3.75
N PHE A 87 -13.05 2.16 -2.85
CA PHE A 87 -13.67 1.44 -1.72
C PHE A 87 -14.56 2.34 -0.86
N GLY A 88 -14.27 3.66 -0.79
CA GLY A 88 -15.07 4.63 -0.05
C GLY A 88 -16.54 4.63 -0.43
N LEU A 89 -16.88 4.31 -1.69
CA LEU A 89 -18.27 4.26 -2.16
C LEU A 89 -19.13 3.22 -1.43
N SER A 90 -18.50 2.20 -0.83
CA SER A 90 -19.20 1.07 -0.20
C SER A 90 -18.67 0.70 1.19
N CYS A 91 -17.69 1.44 1.70
CA CYS A 91 -17.17 1.31 3.06
C CYS A 91 -17.41 2.59 3.85
N ASN A 92 -17.57 2.46 5.17
CA ASN A 92 -17.74 3.56 6.10
C ASN A 92 -16.99 3.27 7.42
N MET A 93 -17.20 4.12 8.44
CA MET A 93 -16.62 3.95 9.77
C MET A 93 -15.10 3.73 9.75
N PHE A 94 -14.40 4.57 8.99
CA PHE A 94 -12.96 4.47 8.84
C PHE A 94 -12.21 4.77 10.14
N GLY A 95 -11.18 3.97 10.40
CA GLY A 95 -10.24 4.11 11.51
C GLY A 95 -8.82 3.79 11.05
N LEU A 96 -7.86 4.35 11.78
CA LEU A 96 -6.44 4.00 11.66
C LEU A 96 -6.03 3.46 13.02
N ILE A 97 -5.64 2.19 13.07
CA ILE A 97 -5.14 1.52 14.27
C ILE A 97 -3.73 1.08 13.96
N ASP A 98 -2.77 1.65 14.69
CA ASP A 98 -1.35 1.56 14.40
C ASP A 98 -1.03 1.97 12.95
N THR A 99 -0.74 0.98 12.11
CA THR A 99 -0.36 1.14 10.71
C THR A 99 -1.44 0.61 9.75
N LYS A 100 -2.56 0.12 10.31
CA LYS A 100 -3.64 -0.55 9.59
C LYS A 100 -4.85 0.35 9.47
N ILE A 101 -5.40 0.40 8.26
CA ILE A 101 -6.68 1.05 7.99
C ILE A 101 -7.78 0.02 8.26
N THR A 102 -8.80 0.44 9.00
CA THR A 102 -10.00 -0.34 9.25
C THR A 102 -11.20 0.40 8.68
N ALA A 103 -12.15 -0.33 8.13
CA ALA A 103 -13.43 0.20 7.67
C ALA A 103 -14.49 -0.88 7.78
N MET A 104 -15.76 -0.48 7.84
CA MET A 104 -16.89 -1.38 7.71
C MET A 104 -17.38 -1.32 6.27
N CYS A 105 -17.32 -2.45 5.57
CA CYS A 105 -17.63 -2.53 4.15
C CYS A 105 -18.90 -3.34 3.91
N LYS A 106 -19.74 -2.87 2.98
CA LYS A 106 -20.95 -3.58 2.56
C LYS A 106 -20.58 -4.77 1.67
N TYR A 107 -21.38 -5.83 1.73
CA TYR A 107 -21.29 -6.97 0.82
C TYR A 107 -21.89 -6.63 -0.54
#